data_AF-A0A4R5U914-F1
#
_entry.id   AF-A0A4R5U914-F1
#
_cell.length_a   1.000
_cell.length_b   1.000
_cell.length_c   1.000
_cell.angle_alpha   90.00
_cell.angle_beta   90.00
_cell.angle_gamma   90.00
#
_symmetry.space_group_name_H-M   'P 1'
#
loop_
_entity.id
_entity.type
_entity.pdbx_description
1 polymer ?
#
loop_
_entity_poly.entity_id
_entity_poly.type
_entity_poly.pdbx_seq_one_letter_code
_entity_poly.pdbx_strand_id
1 'polypeptide(L)' 'MTDPRLAQLSEYLRTTDHSITHTEFWAGWDRIAGDLVDQVWSDDADLELREHFTDLLASPDDAGWAVPDKQMQQ' A
#
# COMPACT_ATOMS: atom_id res chain seq x y z
N MET A 1 5.46 -3.70 18.60
CA MET A 1 5.83 -2.32 18.17
C MET A 1 5.53 -2.26 16.69
N THR A 2 4.55 -1.48 16.27
CA THR A 2 4.11 -1.42 14.87
C THR A 2 5.24 -0.92 13.97
N ASP A 3 5.49 -1.63 12.86
CA ASP A 3 6.52 -1.27 11.89
C ASP A 3 6.29 0.16 11.36
N PRO A 4 7.30 1.05 11.39
CA PRO A 4 7.13 2.45 10.98
C PRO A 4 6.73 2.61 9.51
N ARG A 5 7.00 1.61 8.65
CA ARG A 5 6.60 1.63 7.24
C ARG A 5 5.09 1.58 7.08
N LEU A 6 4.36 0.92 7.99
CA LEU A 6 2.90 0.91 7.97
C LEU A 6 2.33 2.34 8.12
N ALA A 7 2.90 3.12 9.04
CA ALA A 7 2.51 4.52 9.21
C ALA A 7 2.87 5.37 8.00
N GLN A 8 4.02 5.11 7.36
CA GLN A 8 4.44 5.82 6.15
C GLN A 8 3.57 5.49 4.94
N LEU A 9 3.17 4.23 4.76
CA LEU A 9 2.24 3.81 3.70
C LEU A 9 0.86 4.43 3.90
N SER A 10 0.36 4.45 5.14
CA SER A 10 -0.90 5.12 5.48
C SER A 10 -0.85 6.62 5.19
N GLU A 11 0.24 7.30 5.57
CA GLU A 11 0.43 8.72 5.28
C GLU A 11 0.60 8.99 3.77
N TYR A 12 1.32 8.12 3.05
CA TYR A 12 1.47 8.21 1.61
C TYR A 12 0.12 8.11 0.90
N LEU A 13 -0.72 7.14 1.28
CA LEU A 13 -2.09 7.03 0.76
C LEU A 13 -2.92 8.28 1.04
N ARG A 14 -2.83 8.83 2.26
CA ARG A 14 -3.60 10.00 2.69
C ARG A 14 -3.22 11.28 1.96
N THR A 15 -1.95 11.42 1.58
CA THR A 15 -1.39 12.66 1.01
C THR A 15 -1.28 12.62 -0.50
N THR A 16 -1.33 11.44 -1.11
CA THR A 16 -1.25 11.29 -2.57
C THR A 16 -2.61 11.49 -3.20
N ASP A 17 -2.72 12.49 -4.08
CA ASP A 17 -3.90 12.73 -4.89
C ASP A 17 -3.77 12.09 -6.28
N HIS A 18 -4.85 12.12 -7.06
CA HIS A 18 -4.89 11.57 -8.41
C HIS A 18 -4.25 12.49 -9.47
N SER A 19 -3.38 13.43 -9.07
CA SER A 19 -2.58 14.20 -10.04
C SER A 19 -1.42 13.38 -10.61
N ILE A 20 -1.06 12.26 -9.96
CA ILE A 20 -0.11 11.27 -10.46
C ILE A 20 -0.83 10.08 -11.09
N THR A 21 -0.12 9.35 -11.94
CA THR A 21 -0.66 8.12 -12.55
C THR A 21 -0.69 6.97 -11.55
N HIS A 22 -1.53 5.97 -11.81
CA HIS A 22 -1.54 4.71 -11.06
C HIS A 22 -0.15 4.05 -10.96
N THR A 23 0.62 4.09 -12.04
CA THR A 23 1.98 3.51 -12.05
C THR A 23 2.91 4.25 -11.09
N GLU A 24 2.82 5.57 -11.03
CA GLU A 24 3.61 6.39 -10.11
C GLU A 24 3.19 6.15 -8.65
N PHE A 25 1.89 6.01 -8.40
CA PHE A 25 1.37 5.65 -7.07
C PHE A 25 1.95 4.32 -6.59
N TRP A 26 1.79 3.25 -7.38
CA TRP A 26 2.26 1.92 -7.00
C TRP A 26 3.79 1.83 -6.91
N ALA A 27 4.52 2.59 -7.72
CA ALA A 27 5.98 2.69 -7.59
C ALA A 27 6.42 3.41 -6.30
N GLY A 28 5.68 4.44 -5.86
CA GLY A 28 5.92 5.11 -4.58
C GLY A 28 5.59 4.21 -3.40
N TRP A 29 4.45 3.51 -3.47
CA TRP A 29 4.03 2.52 -2.49
C TRP A 29 5.07 1.41 -2.31
N ASP A 30 5.50 0.78 -3.41
CA ASP A 30 6.49 -0.29 -3.41
C ASP A 30 7.83 0.17 -2.81
N ARG A 31 8.27 1.39 -3.11
CA ARG A 31 9.48 1.97 -2.53
C ARG A 31 9.40 2.10 -0.99
N ILE A 32 8.23 2.43 -0.45
CA ILE A 32 8.04 2.57 1.00
C ILE A 32 7.91 1.18 1.65
N ALA A 33 7.18 0.27 1.02
CA ALA A 33 7.02 -1.10 1.50
C ALA A 33 8.37 -1.83 1.54
N GLY A 34 9.18 -1.72 0.50
CA GLY A 34 10.47 -2.40 0.40
C GLY A 34 10.31 -3.90 0.60
N ASP A 35 11.09 -4.48 1.53
CA ASP A 35 11.02 -5.90 1.88
C ASP A 35 9.89 -6.25 2.87
N LEU A 36 9.01 -5.31 3.21
CA LEU A 36 7.91 -5.55 4.15
C LEU A 36 6.99 -6.67 3.67
N VAL A 37 6.75 -6.75 2.36
CA VAL A 37 5.95 -7.82 1.75
C VAL A 37 6.58 -9.18 2.03
N ASP A 38 7.89 -9.31 1.84
CA ASP A 38 8.62 -10.56 2.09
C ASP A 38 8.62 -10.92 3.59
N GLN A 39 8.73 -9.92 4.47
CA GLN A 39 8.70 -10.13 5.92
C GLN A 39 7.32 -10.59 6.41
N VAL A 40 6.24 -9.97 5.92
CA VAL A 40 4.85 -10.27 6.30
C VAL A 40 4.41 -11.67 5.85
N TRP A 41 4.95 -12.15 4.73
CA TRP A 41 4.62 -13.47 4.19
C TRP A 41 5.67 -14.55 4.51
N SER A 42 6.69 -14.23 5.31
CA SER A 42 7.66 -15.21 5.79
C SER A 42 7.04 -16.24 6.75
N ASP A 43 7.66 -17.41 6.86
CA ASP A 43 7.16 -18.48 7.76
C ASP A 43 7.18 -18.08 9.24
N ASP A 44 8.12 -17.20 9.62
CA ASP A 44 8.26 -16.65 10.98
C ASP A 44 7.65 -15.24 11.11
N ALA A 45 6.76 -14.86 10.20
CA ALA A 45 6.17 -13.53 10.19
C ALA A 45 5.39 -13.25 11.48
N ASP A 46 5.56 -12.04 11.98
CA ASP A 46 4.73 -11.52 13.06
C ASP A 46 3.27 -11.41 12.58
N LEU A 47 2.37 -12.11 13.26
CA LEU A 47 0.94 -12.14 12.93
C LEU A 47 0.30 -10.75 13.03
N GLU A 48 0.69 -9.95 14.03
CA GLU A 48 0.16 -8.59 14.21
C GLU A 48 0.61 -7.69 13.04
N LEU A 49 1.85 -7.84 12.60
CA LEU A 49 2.37 -7.14 11.44
C LEU A 49 1.61 -7.52 10.16
N ARG A 50 1.33 -8.82 9.99
CA ARG A 50 0.60 -9.35 8.84
C ARG A 50 -0.84 -8.87 8.79
N GLU A 51 -1.54 -8.88 9.93
CA GLU A 51 -2.90 -8.37 10.04
C GLU A 51 -2.96 -6.89 9.67
N HIS A 52 -2.10 -6.06 10.28
CA HIS A 52 -2.06 -4.63 9.99
C HIS A 52 -1.68 -4.30 8.53
N PHE A 53 -0.74 -5.03 7.95
CA PHE A 53 -0.39 -4.84 6.54
C PHE A 53 -1.53 -5.24 5.62
N THR A 54 -2.23 -6.34 5.92
CA THR A 54 -3.38 -6.81 5.14
C THR A 54 -4.55 -5.81 5.21
N ASP A 55 -4.86 -5.28 6.40
CA ASP A 55 -5.87 -4.24 6.57
C ASP A 55 -5.53 -2.98 5.75
N LEU A 56 -4.25 -2.60 5.73
CA LEU A 56 -3.79 -1.45 4.97
C LEU A 56 -3.86 -1.68 3.45
N LEU A 57 -3.64 -2.91 2.97
CA LEU A 57 -3.72 -3.24 1.54
C LEU A 57 -5.12 -3.06 0.93
N ALA A 58 -6.19 -3.08 1.75
CA ALA A 58 -7.54 -2.78 1.28
C ALA A 58 -7.80 -1.28 1.05
N SER A 59 -7.00 -0.41 1.69
CA SER A 59 -7.26 1.05 1.69
C SER A 59 -6.98 1.75 0.35
N PRO A 60 -5.95 1.38 -0.45
CA PRO A 60 -5.76 1.92 -1.80
C PRO A 60 -6.95 1.65 -2.73
N ASP A 61 -7.64 0.52 -2.57
CA ASP A 61 -8.79 0.17 -3.39
C ASP A 61 -9.96 1.13 -3.14
N ASP A 62 -10.29 1.38 -1.87
CA ASP A 62 -11.29 2.37 -1.47
C ASP A 62 -10.94 3.80 -1.91
N ALA A 63 -9.63 4.09 -2.02
CA ALA A 63 -9.12 5.36 -2.51
C ALA A 63 -9.11 5.47 -4.05
N GLY A 64 -9.46 4.41 -4.79
CA GLY A 64 -9.55 4.42 -6.25
C GLY A 64 -8.31 3.96 -7.00
N TRP A 65 -7.27 3.46 -6.31
CA TRP A 65 -6.01 3.01 -6.92
C TRP A 65 -6.04 1.55 -7.44
N ALA A 66 -7.16 0.85 -7.26
CA ALA A 66 -7.37 -0.54 -7.70
C ALA A 66 -7.39 -0.72 -9.23
N VAL A 67 -7.81 0.31 -9.97
CA VAL A 67 -8.15 0.20 -11.41
C VAL A 67 -7.37 1.23 -12.22
N PRO A 68 -6.46 0.82 -13.11
CA PRO A 68 -5.67 1.75 -13.92
C PRO A 68 -6.53 2.78 -14.66
N ASP A 69 -6.03 4.02 -14.77
CA ASP A 69 -6.72 5.19 -15.35
C ASP A 69 -7.40 4.95 -16.71
N LYS A 70 -6.95 3.94 -17.47
CA LYS A 70 -7.53 3.58 -18.78
C LYS A 70 -8.86 2.81 -18.71
N GLN A 71 -9.32 2.40 -17.52
CA GLN A 71 -10.56 1.60 -17.38
C GLN A 71 -11.75 2.39 -16.79
N MET A 72 -11.59 3.67 -16.43
CA MET A 72 -12.69 4.56 -16.02
C MET A 72 -13.27 5.42 -17.16
N GLN A 73 -13.18 4.96 -18.41
CA GLN A 73 -13.98 5.49 -19.51
C GLN A 73 -15.04 4.47 -19.91
N GLN A 74 -16.24 4.56 -19.30
CA GLN A 74 -17.53 4.28 -19.95
C GLN A 74 -18.62 5.16 -19.32
#